data_AF-A0A9E0H852-F1
#
_entry.id   AF-A0A9E0H852-F1
#
_cell.length_a   1.000
_cell.length_b   1.000
_cell.length_c   1.000
_cell.angle_alpha   90.00
_cell.angle_beta   90.00
_cell.angle_gamma   90.00
#
_symmetry.space_group_name_H-M   'P 1'
#
loop_
_entity.id
_entity.type
_entity.pdbx_description
1 polymer ?
#
loop_
_entity_poly.entity_id
_entity_poly.type
_entity_poly.pdbx_seq_one_letter_code
_entity_poly.pdbx_strand_id
1 'polypeptide(L)'
;MTTRSATYLPSTVNLHLVAHCNMKCGYCYARFEQERQQPRLAPEVLVAILRDLHGQGVRRVTFAGGEPTLHRDLATLLRAASEVGLVTSIVTNASRIDETWLADHGPHLRWLALSVDSIDEATTHELGRRATSMARGHVAQVRAVAAQVHRWNALRPPARRLRLKLNITVTNRNAHEDPSDLIRAVRPEKVKLFQMLLVEGENDDAAALVCAPDAYAAYVTRARAGAPEGVAVVTEDNDAMDGSYAMVDPLGRFYQRVDGRYVRSRPIPEVGVMAAWSDVGGFDQARFLDRGGEYAPGEVATGNLPLLIAIEGLDGSGKSTVARALAERMDAALLTNPDKASAAERAAADRAEPAERRAWYLAANREVAAVAERHRAAGRAVVMDRSVASTLAFAAAEQDGPIAAWPAEIPRPDLLVLLTLAEPVRRGRLADRGAATTEEERLAGDHAFRSRVLDGYRSLGAIEVDADRAVDAVVARIEKLIEHLG
;
A
#
# COMPACT_ATOMS: atom_id res chain seq x y z
N MET A 1 31.04 16.94 -10.80
CA MET A 1 30.58 17.26 -9.44
C MET A 1 29.07 17.14 -9.43
N THR A 2 28.51 16.04 -8.93
CA THR A 2 27.07 15.95 -8.71
C THR A 2 26.69 16.79 -7.49
N THR A 3 25.72 17.68 -7.63
CA THR A 3 25.23 18.56 -6.58
C THR A 3 24.28 17.77 -5.67
N ARG A 4 24.79 17.27 -4.54
CA ARG A 4 23.96 16.66 -3.49
C ARG A 4 23.14 17.76 -2.82
N SER A 5 21.84 17.55 -2.65
CA SER A 5 20.95 18.49 -1.97
C SER A 5 20.66 18.03 -0.55
N ALA A 6 20.98 18.85 0.45
CA ALA A 6 20.65 18.60 1.86
C ALA A 6 19.17 18.88 2.20
N THR A 7 18.44 19.56 1.32
CA THR A 7 17.04 19.97 1.55
C THR A 7 16.01 19.02 0.94
N TYR A 8 16.43 18.10 0.07
CA TYR A 8 15.54 17.13 -0.57
C TYR A 8 15.70 15.75 0.09
N LEU A 9 14.63 15.28 0.75
CA LEU A 9 14.50 13.90 1.23
C LEU A 9 13.74 13.09 0.15
N PRO A 10 14.31 11.98 -0.36
CA PRO A 10 13.61 11.15 -1.34
C PRO A 10 12.31 10.56 -0.79
N SER A 11 11.34 10.33 -1.69
CA SER A 11 10.06 9.72 -1.37
C SER A 11 10.16 8.27 -0.87
N THR A 12 11.33 7.64 -0.99
CA THR A 12 11.60 6.27 -0.54
C THR A 12 12.78 6.20 0.42
N VAL A 13 12.57 5.58 1.58
CA VAL A 13 13.60 5.35 2.61
C VAL A 13 13.76 3.85 2.88
N ASN A 14 14.99 3.38 3.07
CA ASN A 14 15.28 2.02 3.53
C ASN A 14 15.51 2.04 5.04
N LEU A 15 14.66 1.39 5.81
CA LEU A 15 14.76 1.27 7.25
C LEU A 15 15.42 -0.06 7.60
N HIS A 16 16.71 -0.02 7.97
CA HIS A 16 17.47 -1.18 8.41
C HIS A 16 17.13 -1.47 9.87
N LEU A 17 16.05 -2.22 10.06
CA LEU A 17 15.38 -2.39 11.34
C LEU A 17 16.21 -3.16 12.38
N VAL A 18 17.10 -4.04 11.92
CA VAL A 18 17.84 -4.95 12.78
C VAL A 18 19.28 -5.08 12.31
N ALA A 19 20.23 -5.05 13.24
CA ALA A 19 21.66 -5.23 12.93
C ALA A 19 22.04 -6.72 12.74
N HIS A 20 21.29 -7.61 13.36
CA HIS A 20 21.54 -9.06 13.36
C HIS A 20 20.96 -9.74 12.12
N CYS A 21 21.67 -10.72 11.58
CA CYS A 21 21.26 -11.58 10.48
C CYS A 21 21.47 -13.05 10.87
N ASN A 22 20.66 -13.96 10.35
CA ASN A 22 20.82 -15.40 10.48
C ASN A 22 21.62 -16.04 9.33
N MET A 23 22.21 -15.21 8.45
CA MET A 23 23.19 -15.58 7.43
C MET A 23 24.52 -14.86 7.69
N LYS A 24 25.58 -15.29 6.99
CA LYS A 24 26.94 -14.73 7.14
C LYS A 24 27.56 -14.46 5.77
N CYS A 25 26.88 -13.66 4.95
CA CYS A 25 27.32 -13.42 3.58
C CYS A 25 28.70 -12.75 3.55
N GLY A 26 29.67 -13.31 2.83
CA GLY A 26 31.05 -12.80 2.82
C GLY A 26 31.18 -11.34 2.34
N TYR A 27 30.28 -10.91 1.45
CA TYR A 27 30.24 -9.58 0.84
C TYR A 27 29.19 -8.65 1.46
N CYS A 28 28.59 -9.01 2.61
CA CYS A 28 27.56 -8.21 3.25
C CYS A 28 28.06 -6.77 3.49
N TYR A 29 27.41 -5.78 2.85
CA TYR A 29 27.80 -4.37 2.95
C TYR A 29 27.26 -3.67 4.21
N ALA A 30 26.35 -4.32 4.94
CA ALA A 30 25.67 -3.74 6.09
C ALA A 30 25.78 -4.70 7.29
N ARG A 31 27.01 -4.89 7.78
CA ARG A 31 27.27 -5.85 8.87
C ARG A 31 26.81 -5.33 10.21
N PHE A 32 26.83 -4.00 10.38
CA PHE A 32 26.33 -3.30 11.57
C PHE A 32 27.00 -3.79 12.86
N GLU A 33 28.29 -4.08 12.82
CA GLU A 33 28.99 -4.70 13.96
C GLU A 33 28.93 -3.86 15.23
N GLN A 34 29.00 -2.53 15.08
CA GLN A 34 28.89 -1.58 16.18
C GLN A 34 27.45 -1.49 16.70
N GLU A 35 26.47 -1.40 15.81
CA GLU A 35 25.05 -1.29 16.18
C GLU A 35 24.54 -2.58 16.85
N ARG A 36 25.13 -3.75 16.58
CA ARG A 36 24.81 -5.01 17.29
C ARG A 36 25.11 -4.96 18.79
N GLN A 37 26.03 -4.11 19.22
CA GLN A 37 26.41 -3.96 20.63
C GLN A 37 25.53 -2.94 21.38
N GLN A 38 24.60 -2.30 20.67
CA GLN A 38 23.74 -1.25 21.20
C GLN A 38 22.32 -1.77 21.47
N PRO A 39 21.58 -1.16 22.41
CA PRO A 39 20.19 -1.54 22.67
C PRO A 39 19.33 -1.25 21.44
N ARG A 40 18.38 -2.15 21.17
CA ARG A 40 17.37 -1.94 20.12
C ARG A 40 16.46 -0.77 20.50
N LEU A 41 16.08 0.02 19.49
CA LEU A 41 15.03 1.02 19.66
C LEU A 41 13.71 0.35 20.07
N ALA A 42 12.97 1.03 20.96
CA ALA A 42 11.64 0.60 21.33
C ALA A 42 10.67 0.72 20.12
N PRO A 43 9.67 -0.17 19.98
CA PRO A 43 8.72 -0.12 18.87
C PRO A 43 8.04 1.23 18.72
N GLU A 44 7.74 1.92 19.81
CA GLU A 44 7.08 3.22 19.83
C GLU A 44 7.94 4.31 19.18
N VAL A 45 9.27 4.23 19.38
CA VAL A 45 10.24 5.14 18.75
C VAL A 45 10.31 4.89 17.24
N LEU A 46 10.31 3.63 16.83
CA LEU A 46 10.30 3.27 15.40
C LEU A 46 9.00 3.72 14.71
N VAL A 47 7.85 3.59 15.39
CA VAL A 47 6.57 4.11 14.91
C VAL A 47 6.61 5.63 14.77
N ALA A 48 7.22 6.34 15.73
CA ALA A 48 7.40 7.79 15.64
C ALA A 48 8.26 8.17 14.42
N ILE A 49 9.38 7.48 14.19
CA ILE A 49 10.23 7.68 13.00
C ILE A 49 9.41 7.50 11.71
N LEU A 50 8.58 6.45 11.61
CA LEU A 50 7.73 6.23 10.43
C LEU A 50 6.75 7.38 10.17
N ARG A 51 6.12 7.92 11.23
CA ARG A 51 5.23 9.09 11.13
C ARG A 51 5.98 10.33 10.71
N ASP A 52 7.14 10.59 11.31
CA ASP A 52 7.95 11.76 11.01
C ASP A 52 8.45 11.71 9.56
N LEU A 53 8.90 10.55 9.08
CA LEU A 53 9.27 10.37 7.68
C LEU A 53 8.10 10.67 6.74
N HIS A 54 6.91 10.13 7.01
CA HIS A 54 5.72 10.41 6.21
C HIS A 54 5.38 11.92 6.18
N GLY A 55 5.46 12.58 7.34
CA GLY A 55 5.24 14.02 7.49
C GLY A 55 6.23 14.88 6.70
N GLN A 56 7.44 14.38 6.43
CA GLN A 56 8.45 15.04 5.59
C GLN A 56 8.36 14.69 4.10
N GLY A 57 7.29 14.03 3.65
CA GLY A 57 7.08 13.73 2.23
C GLY A 57 7.53 12.32 1.80
N VAL A 58 8.03 11.49 2.71
CA VAL A 58 8.30 10.08 2.40
C VAL A 58 6.96 9.38 2.13
N ARG A 59 6.92 8.56 1.07
CA ARG A 59 5.75 7.79 0.65
C ARG A 59 5.99 6.29 0.70
N ARG A 60 7.24 5.86 0.78
CA ARG A 60 7.61 4.45 0.80
C ARG A 60 8.70 4.17 1.83
N VAL A 61 8.53 3.08 2.57
CA VAL A 61 9.56 2.53 3.43
C VAL A 61 9.84 1.08 3.05
N THR A 62 11.12 0.78 2.84
CA THR A 62 11.61 -0.59 2.67
C THR A 62 12.25 -1.05 3.97
N PHE A 63 11.62 -2.00 4.64
CA PHE A 63 12.19 -2.68 5.80
C PHE A 63 13.28 -3.64 5.34
N ALA A 64 14.50 -3.38 5.79
CA ALA A 64 15.71 -4.12 5.46
C ALA A 64 16.59 -4.28 6.71
N GLY A 65 17.91 -4.37 6.56
CA GLY A 65 18.87 -4.58 7.64
C GLY A 65 19.51 -5.96 7.56
N GLY A 66 19.98 -6.48 8.71
CA GLY A 66 20.56 -7.81 8.81
C GLY A 66 19.60 -8.88 8.26
N GLU A 67 18.54 -9.22 8.99
CA GLU A 67 17.38 -9.92 8.42
C GLU A 67 16.09 -9.45 9.12
N PRO A 68 15.24 -8.62 8.47
CA PRO A 68 14.10 -7.96 9.12
C PRO A 68 13.09 -8.94 9.72
N THR A 69 12.95 -10.15 9.18
CA THR A 69 12.05 -11.19 9.72
C THR A 69 12.48 -11.74 11.09
N LEU A 70 13.64 -11.34 11.61
CA LEU A 70 14.07 -11.61 12.98
C LEU A 70 13.51 -10.60 14.00
N HIS A 71 12.96 -9.48 13.55
CA HIS A 71 12.42 -8.46 14.45
C HIS A 71 11.04 -8.88 14.98
N ARG A 72 10.91 -9.05 16.31
CA ARG A 72 9.68 -9.53 16.95
C ARG A 72 8.46 -8.63 16.69
N ASP A 73 8.70 -7.32 16.57
CA ASP A 73 7.65 -6.31 16.39
C ASP A 73 7.40 -5.97 14.90
N LEU A 74 7.92 -6.77 13.96
CA LEU A 74 7.81 -6.47 12.52
C LEU A 74 6.36 -6.28 12.07
N ALA A 75 5.44 -7.15 12.51
CA ALA A 75 4.02 -7.03 12.17
C ALA A 75 3.42 -5.71 12.65
N THR A 76 3.76 -5.27 13.87
CA THR A 76 3.34 -3.97 14.42
C THR A 76 3.87 -2.82 13.58
N LEU A 77 5.14 -2.86 13.19
CA LEU A 77 5.79 -1.80 12.43
C LEU A 77 5.27 -1.70 10.98
N LEU A 78 5.02 -2.84 10.32
CA LEU A 78 4.41 -2.87 8.99
C LEU A 78 3.00 -2.30 9.01
N ARG A 79 2.20 -2.70 10.00
CA ARG A 79 0.86 -2.18 10.20
C ARG A 79 0.88 -0.66 10.42
N ALA A 80 1.71 -0.19 11.36
CA ALA A 80 1.84 1.23 11.65
C ALA A 80 2.31 2.03 10.42
N ALA A 81 3.29 1.52 9.65
CA ALA A 81 3.74 2.16 8.41
C ALA A 81 2.60 2.25 7.38
N SER A 82 1.85 1.16 7.20
CA SER A 82 0.72 1.14 6.27
C SER A 82 -0.42 2.07 6.70
N GLU A 83 -0.72 2.15 8.01
CA GLU A 83 -1.78 3.01 8.56
C GLU A 83 -1.46 4.50 8.43
N VAL A 84 -0.18 4.88 8.50
CA VAL A 84 0.25 6.27 8.25
C VAL A 84 0.32 6.61 6.75
N GLY A 85 -0.04 5.67 5.86
CA GLY A 85 -0.06 5.90 4.41
C GLY A 85 1.27 5.65 3.70
N LEU A 86 2.23 4.95 4.33
CA LEU A 86 3.46 4.54 3.65
C LEU A 86 3.25 3.24 2.85
N VAL A 87 3.74 3.22 1.63
CA VAL A 87 3.93 1.98 0.87
C VAL A 87 5.04 1.17 1.51
N THR A 88 4.73 -0.05 1.90
CA THR A 88 5.64 -0.93 2.62
C THR A 88 6.27 -1.97 1.71
N SER A 89 7.57 -2.18 1.89
CA SER A 89 8.37 -3.19 1.19
C SER A 89 9.24 -3.91 2.20
N ILE A 90 9.51 -5.20 1.99
CA ILE A 90 10.54 -5.93 2.74
C ILE A 90 11.61 -6.44 1.78
N VAL A 91 12.88 -6.30 2.18
CA VAL A 91 14.00 -7.07 1.59
C VAL A 91 14.40 -8.15 2.58
N THR A 92 14.32 -9.41 2.16
CA THR A 92 14.59 -10.58 3.02
C THR A 92 15.42 -11.63 2.30
N ASN A 93 16.12 -12.45 3.08
CA ASN A 93 16.78 -13.67 2.66
C ASN A 93 15.84 -14.91 2.58
N ALA A 94 14.54 -14.70 2.79
CA ALA A 94 13.46 -15.70 2.66
C ALA A 94 13.49 -16.87 3.66
N SER A 95 14.45 -16.92 4.58
CA SER A 95 14.69 -18.07 5.47
C SER A 95 13.63 -18.29 6.56
N ARG A 96 12.80 -17.28 6.85
CA ARG A 96 11.69 -17.34 7.82
C ARG A 96 10.32 -17.10 7.20
N ILE A 97 10.23 -17.07 5.87
CA ILE A 97 8.97 -16.85 5.18
C ILE A 97 8.28 -18.20 4.99
N ASP A 98 7.07 -18.30 5.53
CA ASP A 98 6.14 -19.40 5.35
C ASP A 98 4.70 -18.87 5.19
N GLU A 99 3.72 -19.76 5.13
CA GLU A 99 2.31 -19.39 4.93
C GLU A 99 1.74 -18.60 6.12
N THR A 100 2.17 -18.91 7.34
CA THR A 100 1.77 -18.16 8.55
C THR A 100 2.35 -16.76 8.52
N TRP A 101 3.64 -16.62 8.22
CA TRP A 101 4.27 -15.31 8.07
C TRP A 101 3.57 -14.46 7.00
N LEU A 102 3.24 -15.05 5.84
CA LEU A 102 2.53 -14.35 4.78
C LEU A 102 1.11 -13.92 5.19
N ALA A 103 0.41 -14.73 5.99
CA ALA A 103 -0.90 -14.34 6.52
C ALA A 103 -0.78 -13.14 7.48
N ASP A 104 0.22 -13.16 8.37
CA ASP A 104 0.41 -12.14 9.40
C ASP A 104 0.94 -10.80 8.84
N HIS A 105 1.76 -10.84 7.79
CA HIS A 105 2.47 -9.66 7.29
C HIS A 105 2.02 -9.21 5.89
N GLY A 106 1.57 -10.15 5.04
CA GLY A 106 1.20 -9.89 3.65
C GLY A 106 0.15 -8.79 3.44
N PRO A 107 -0.92 -8.68 4.28
CA PRO A 107 -1.90 -7.60 4.14
C PRO A 107 -1.31 -6.19 4.24
N HIS A 108 -0.20 -6.05 4.97
CA HIS A 108 0.48 -4.79 5.22
C HIS A 108 1.72 -4.60 4.34
N LEU A 109 1.86 -5.36 3.24
CA LEU A 109 3.02 -5.34 2.35
C LEU A 109 2.63 -5.16 0.89
N ARG A 110 3.23 -4.16 0.23
CA ARG A 110 3.12 -4.00 -1.22
C ARG A 110 4.13 -4.84 -1.98
N TRP A 111 5.35 -4.92 -1.46
CA TRP A 111 6.48 -5.56 -2.11
C TRP A 111 7.21 -6.52 -1.18
N LEU A 112 7.54 -7.71 -1.69
CA LEU A 112 8.45 -8.65 -1.08
C LEU A 112 9.64 -8.87 -2.03
N ALA A 113 10.79 -8.34 -1.63
CA ALA A 113 12.05 -8.50 -2.33
C ALA A 113 12.84 -9.68 -1.75
N LEU A 114 12.92 -10.76 -2.52
CA LEU A 114 13.68 -11.95 -2.20
C LEU A 114 15.12 -11.77 -2.67
N SER A 115 16.07 -11.90 -1.76
CA SER A 115 17.49 -11.81 -2.10
C SER A 115 18.04 -13.22 -2.34
N VAL A 116 18.63 -13.46 -3.51
CA VAL A 116 19.28 -14.73 -3.89
C VAL A 116 20.32 -14.46 -4.96
N ASP A 117 21.57 -14.81 -4.66
CA ASP A 117 22.69 -14.34 -5.47
C ASP A 117 23.24 -15.41 -6.41
N SER A 118 22.81 -16.66 -6.30
CA SER A 118 23.23 -17.72 -7.20
C SER A 118 22.07 -18.66 -7.49
N ILE A 119 22.13 -19.31 -8.65
CA ILE A 119 21.23 -20.43 -9.00
C ILE A 119 21.71 -21.77 -8.42
N ASP A 120 22.94 -21.83 -7.93
CA ASP A 120 23.58 -23.01 -7.37
C ASP A 120 23.67 -22.93 -5.84
N GLU A 121 23.39 -24.05 -5.19
CA GLU A 121 23.40 -24.15 -3.73
C GLU A 121 24.84 -24.18 -3.19
N ALA A 122 25.81 -24.72 -3.93
CA ALA A 122 27.20 -24.73 -3.49
C ALA A 122 27.81 -23.33 -3.55
N THR A 123 27.58 -22.58 -4.63
CA THR A 123 27.97 -21.15 -4.70
C THR A 123 27.27 -20.33 -3.61
N THR A 124 25.96 -20.54 -3.39
CA THR A 124 25.24 -19.91 -2.27
C THR A 124 25.91 -20.19 -0.92
N HIS A 125 26.33 -21.45 -0.69
CA HIS A 125 27.01 -21.86 0.53
C HIS A 125 28.37 -21.17 0.68
N GLU A 126 29.19 -21.17 -0.38
CA GLU A 126 30.50 -20.48 -0.39
C GLU A 126 30.35 -18.99 -0.09
N LEU A 127 29.32 -18.37 -0.66
CA LEU A 127 28.97 -16.97 -0.45
C LEU A 127 28.44 -16.67 0.97
N GLY A 128 28.19 -17.69 1.80
CA GLY A 128 27.66 -17.53 3.17
C GLY A 128 26.16 -17.28 3.26
N ARG A 129 25.41 -17.48 2.15
CA ARG A 129 23.97 -17.29 2.05
C ARG A 129 23.16 -18.50 2.56
N ARG A 130 23.52 -19.00 3.74
CA ARG A 130 22.88 -20.16 4.36
C ARG A 130 22.40 -19.84 5.76
N ALA A 131 21.15 -20.22 6.05
CA ALA A 131 20.59 -20.23 7.38
C ALA A 131 20.32 -21.68 7.80
N THR A 132 20.47 -22.00 9.08
CA THR A 132 20.20 -23.33 9.64
C THR A 132 18.76 -23.79 9.42
N SER A 133 17.82 -22.85 9.33
CA SER A 133 16.39 -23.14 9.08
C SER A 133 16.09 -23.64 7.66
N MET A 134 17.01 -23.51 6.70
CA MET A 134 16.77 -23.85 5.29
C MET A 134 17.26 -25.25 4.94
N ALA A 135 16.53 -26.27 5.42
CA ALA A 135 16.87 -27.68 5.21
C ALA A 135 16.97 -28.07 3.71
N ARG A 136 16.25 -27.37 2.83
CA ARG A 136 16.19 -27.64 1.38
C ARG A 136 17.20 -26.86 0.53
N GLY A 137 18.02 -26.01 1.14
CA GLY A 137 18.84 -25.04 0.42
C GLY A 137 18.11 -23.70 0.21
N HIS A 138 18.88 -22.66 -0.12
CA HIS A 138 18.40 -21.29 -0.22
C HIS A 138 17.68 -21.02 -1.55
N VAL A 139 18.20 -21.52 -2.67
CA VAL A 139 17.58 -21.37 -3.99
C VAL A 139 16.22 -22.07 -3.99
N ALA A 140 16.17 -23.28 -3.44
CA ALA A 140 14.92 -24.01 -3.26
C ALA A 140 13.94 -23.28 -2.31
N GLN A 141 14.45 -22.68 -1.23
CA GLN A 141 13.64 -21.85 -0.33
C GLN A 141 13.01 -20.66 -1.06
N VAL A 142 13.79 -19.90 -1.82
CA VAL A 142 13.30 -18.73 -2.57
C VAL A 142 12.22 -19.12 -3.56
N ARG A 143 12.42 -20.22 -4.33
CA ARG A 143 11.41 -20.73 -5.27
C ARG A 143 10.11 -21.11 -4.56
N ALA A 144 10.21 -21.78 -3.41
CA ALA A 144 9.05 -22.18 -2.64
C ALA A 144 8.29 -20.98 -2.03
N VAL A 145 9.00 -19.98 -1.53
CA VAL A 145 8.38 -18.73 -1.03
C VAL A 145 7.69 -17.99 -2.16
N ALA A 146 8.31 -17.87 -3.34
CA ALA A 146 7.65 -17.28 -4.50
C ALA A 146 6.36 -18.04 -4.88
N ALA A 147 6.40 -19.37 -4.89
CA ALA A 147 5.21 -20.19 -5.14
C ALA A 147 4.11 -20.00 -4.07
N GLN A 148 4.47 -19.84 -2.80
CA GLN A 148 3.53 -19.50 -1.73
C GLN A 148 2.88 -18.13 -1.95
N VAL A 149 3.67 -17.10 -2.31
CA VAL A 149 3.15 -15.76 -2.63
C VAL A 149 2.19 -15.81 -3.81
N HIS A 150 2.49 -16.59 -4.86
CA HIS A 150 1.57 -16.76 -5.99
C HIS A 150 0.25 -17.41 -5.58
N ARG A 151 0.28 -18.43 -4.71
CA ARG A 151 -0.95 -19.02 -4.16
C ARG A 151 -1.74 -18.02 -3.30
N TRP A 152 -1.04 -17.25 -2.46
CA TRP A 152 -1.64 -16.21 -1.63
C TRP A 152 -2.29 -15.11 -2.49
N ASN A 153 -1.64 -14.70 -3.57
CA ASN A 153 -2.14 -13.71 -4.53
C ASN A 153 -3.34 -14.20 -5.35
N ALA A 154 -3.42 -15.51 -5.66
CA ALA A 154 -4.51 -16.08 -6.45
C ALA A 154 -5.88 -15.91 -5.78
N LEU A 155 -5.90 -15.80 -4.45
CA LEU A 155 -7.11 -15.61 -3.65
C LEU A 155 -7.47 -14.13 -3.43
N ARG A 156 -6.77 -13.18 -4.10
CA ARG A 156 -6.85 -11.74 -3.83
C ARG A 156 -7.00 -10.89 -5.10
N PRO A 157 -7.74 -9.77 -5.02
CA PRO A 157 -7.87 -8.84 -6.14
C PRO A 157 -6.51 -8.21 -6.48
N PRO A 158 -6.26 -7.84 -7.76
CA PRO A 158 -4.97 -7.31 -8.20
C PRO A 158 -4.40 -6.17 -7.35
N ALA A 159 -5.25 -5.26 -6.87
CA ALA A 159 -4.86 -4.13 -6.02
C ALA A 159 -4.25 -4.55 -4.66
N ARG A 160 -4.60 -5.74 -4.15
CA ARG A 160 -4.13 -6.26 -2.85
C ARG A 160 -3.10 -7.39 -2.98
N ARG A 161 -2.59 -7.63 -4.19
CA ARG A 161 -1.56 -8.63 -4.43
C ARG A 161 -0.20 -8.13 -3.98
N LEU A 162 0.55 -9.00 -3.32
CA LEU A 162 1.93 -8.79 -2.94
C LEU A 162 2.80 -8.94 -4.20
N ARG A 163 3.57 -7.92 -4.53
CA ARG A 163 4.49 -7.97 -5.68
C ARG A 163 5.81 -8.57 -5.27
N LEU A 164 6.39 -9.37 -6.16
CA LEU A 164 7.68 -10.00 -5.98
C LEU A 164 8.77 -9.19 -6.67
N LYS A 165 9.87 -9.04 -5.95
CA LYS A 165 11.12 -8.52 -6.49
C LYS A 165 12.22 -9.53 -6.23
N LEU A 166 13.14 -9.68 -7.18
CA LEU A 166 14.35 -10.48 -7.01
C LEU A 166 15.55 -9.54 -6.89
N ASN A 167 16.35 -9.68 -5.86
CA ASN A 167 17.62 -8.97 -5.69
C ASN A 167 18.76 -9.98 -5.87
N ILE A 168 19.69 -9.70 -6.79
CA ILE A 168 20.86 -10.53 -7.06
C ILE A 168 22.11 -9.66 -6.97
N THR A 169 23.03 -10.01 -6.08
CA THR A 169 24.37 -9.41 -6.01
C THR A 169 25.35 -10.24 -6.82
N VAL A 170 25.90 -9.65 -7.87
CA VAL A 170 26.84 -10.30 -8.77
C VAL A 170 28.27 -10.16 -8.24
N THR A 171 28.87 -11.30 -7.92
CA THR A 171 30.24 -11.46 -7.42
C THR A 171 31.08 -12.20 -8.47
N ASN A 172 32.40 -12.28 -8.29
CA ASN A 172 33.21 -13.14 -9.16
C ASN A 172 32.84 -14.64 -9.09
N ARG A 173 32.10 -15.08 -8.06
CA ARG A 173 31.67 -16.47 -7.89
C ARG A 173 30.45 -16.83 -8.73
N ASN A 174 29.61 -15.87 -9.07
CA ASN A 174 28.35 -16.14 -9.80
C ASN A 174 28.27 -15.41 -11.15
N ALA A 175 29.23 -14.54 -11.49
CA ALA A 175 29.17 -13.72 -12.71
C ALA A 175 29.17 -14.52 -14.02
N HIS A 176 29.45 -15.83 -13.98
CA HIS A 176 29.37 -16.74 -15.11
C HIS A 176 28.00 -17.41 -15.26
N GLU A 177 27.15 -17.36 -14.23
CA GLU A 177 25.85 -18.03 -14.20
C GLU A 177 24.81 -17.36 -15.11
N ASP A 178 23.78 -18.11 -15.47
CA ASP A 178 22.59 -17.61 -16.15
C ASP A 178 21.36 -17.70 -15.22
N PRO A 179 20.82 -16.58 -14.71
CA PRO A 179 19.72 -16.59 -13.76
C PRO A 179 18.33 -16.82 -14.38
N SER A 180 18.25 -17.04 -15.70
CA SER A 180 17.00 -17.07 -16.45
C SER A 180 15.95 -18.04 -15.88
N ASP A 181 16.35 -19.26 -15.52
CA ASP A 181 15.44 -20.26 -14.94
C ASP A 181 14.94 -19.89 -13.55
N LEU A 182 15.77 -19.19 -12.77
CA LEU A 182 15.37 -18.69 -11.46
C LEU A 182 14.35 -17.56 -11.62
N ILE A 183 14.60 -16.61 -12.52
CA ILE A 183 13.70 -15.49 -12.82
C ILE A 183 12.34 -16.04 -13.30
N ARG A 184 12.33 -16.97 -14.26
CA ARG A 184 11.11 -17.62 -14.77
C ARG A 184 10.32 -18.35 -13.68
N ALA A 185 10.99 -19.00 -12.75
CA ALA A 185 10.33 -19.73 -11.68
C ALA A 185 9.77 -18.81 -10.59
N VAL A 186 10.49 -17.76 -10.22
CA VAL A 186 10.04 -16.78 -9.23
C VAL A 186 8.93 -15.90 -9.77
N ARG A 187 8.93 -15.61 -11.08
CA ARG A 187 8.01 -14.67 -11.76
C ARG A 187 7.92 -13.32 -11.04
N PRO A 188 9.05 -12.63 -10.78
CA PRO A 188 9.03 -11.32 -10.15
C PRO A 188 8.58 -10.25 -11.13
N GLU A 189 7.97 -9.16 -10.64
CA GLU A 189 7.72 -7.97 -11.45
C GLU A 189 9.00 -7.17 -11.70
N LYS A 190 10.00 -7.30 -10.82
CA LYS A 190 11.27 -6.58 -10.92
C LYS A 190 12.44 -7.45 -10.48
N VAL A 191 13.53 -7.42 -11.24
CA VAL A 191 14.83 -7.99 -10.87
C VAL A 191 15.82 -6.83 -10.71
N LYS A 192 16.48 -6.74 -9.56
CA LYS A 192 17.61 -5.82 -9.35
C LYS A 192 18.92 -6.60 -9.33
N LEU A 193 19.83 -6.20 -10.20
CA LEU A 193 21.17 -6.75 -10.32
C LEU A 193 22.15 -5.74 -9.75
N PHE A 194 22.78 -6.08 -8.63
CA PHE A 194 23.80 -5.24 -8.00
C PHE A 194 25.18 -5.76 -8.38
N GLN A 195 26.08 -4.90 -8.84
CA GLN A 195 27.50 -5.27 -8.83
C GLN A 195 27.97 -5.32 -7.37
N MET A 196 28.75 -6.34 -7.00
CA MET A 196 29.31 -6.42 -5.65
C MET A 196 30.12 -5.17 -5.35
N LEU A 197 29.81 -4.57 -4.19
CA LEU A 197 30.36 -3.31 -3.74
C LEU A 197 31.22 -3.49 -2.48
N LEU A 198 32.37 -2.82 -2.47
CA LEU A 198 33.18 -2.61 -1.27
C LEU A 198 32.78 -1.31 -0.57
N VAL A 199 32.62 -1.41 0.74
CA VAL A 199 32.35 -0.30 1.66
C VAL A 199 33.40 -0.35 2.77
N GLU A 200 34.18 0.72 2.85
CA GLU A 200 35.25 0.85 3.84
C GLU A 200 34.69 0.72 5.26
N GLY A 201 35.31 -0.16 6.05
CA GLY A 201 34.93 -0.41 7.45
C GLY A 201 33.75 -1.37 7.62
N GLU A 202 33.16 -1.90 6.55
CA GLU A 202 32.06 -2.87 6.62
C GLU A 202 32.42 -4.21 6.00
N ASN A 203 33.02 -4.24 4.81
CA ASN A 203 33.34 -5.49 4.11
C ASN A 203 34.71 -5.47 3.42
N ASP A 204 35.71 -4.88 4.10
CA ASP A 204 37.08 -4.75 3.60
C ASP A 204 37.73 -6.10 3.24
N ASP A 205 37.32 -7.18 3.91
CA ASP A 205 37.76 -8.56 3.68
C ASP A 205 37.10 -9.22 2.46
N ALA A 206 36.14 -8.56 1.81
CA ALA A 206 35.38 -9.10 0.68
C ALA A 206 36.00 -8.77 -0.70
N ALA A 207 37.20 -8.18 -0.76
CA ALA A 207 37.86 -7.78 -2.01
C ALA A 207 38.01 -8.95 -3.00
N ALA A 208 38.21 -10.18 -2.49
CA ALA A 208 38.30 -11.38 -3.30
C ALA A 208 36.98 -11.81 -3.97
N LEU A 209 35.85 -11.15 -3.69
CA LEU A 209 34.53 -11.43 -4.27
C LEU A 209 34.10 -10.39 -5.31
N VAL A 210 34.91 -9.35 -5.53
CA VAL A 210 34.61 -8.28 -6.49
C VAL A 210 34.49 -8.84 -7.91
N CYS A 211 33.40 -8.50 -8.59
CA CYS A 211 33.18 -8.85 -9.99
C CYS A 211 33.76 -7.79 -10.93
N ALA A 212 34.50 -8.23 -11.95
CA ALA A 212 34.99 -7.33 -13.00
C ALA A 212 33.83 -6.70 -13.80
N PRO A 213 33.93 -5.43 -14.24
CA PRO A 213 32.86 -4.74 -14.97
C PRO A 213 32.34 -5.50 -16.20
N ASP A 214 33.24 -6.07 -17.01
CA ASP A 214 32.86 -6.82 -18.22
C ASP A 214 32.08 -8.10 -17.88
N ALA A 215 32.46 -8.79 -16.79
CA ALA A 215 31.76 -9.98 -16.32
C ALA A 215 30.37 -9.62 -15.78
N TYR A 216 30.23 -8.48 -15.08
CA TYR A 216 28.93 -7.95 -14.66
C TYR A 216 28.05 -7.60 -15.87
N ALA A 217 28.59 -6.89 -16.87
CA ALA A 217 27.86 -6.54 -18.09
C ALA A 217 27.39 -7.79 -18.86
N ALA A 218 28.22 -8.84 -18.92
CA ALA A 218 27.85 -10.13 -19.50
C ALA A 218 26.72 -10.82 -18.72
N TYR A 219 26.77 -10.81 -17.38
CA TYR A 219 25.70 -11.33 -16.53
C TYR A 219 24.38 -10.59 -16.75
N VAL A 220 24.41 -9.26 -16.79
CA VAL A 220 23.25 -8.41 -17.09
C VAL A 220 22.64 -8.77 -18.45
N THR A 221 23.47 -8.99 -19.45
CA THR A 221 23.02 -9.37 -20.80
C THR A 221 22.25 -10.69 -20.78
N ARG A 222 22.76 -11.72 -20.10
CA ARG A 222 22.07 -13.00 -19.95
C ARG A 222 20.76 -12.86 -19.18
N ALA A 223 20.78 -12.14 -18.05
CA ALA A 223 19.60 -11.92 -17.23
C ALA A 223 18.48 -11.18 -17.98
N ARG A 224 18.82 -10.16 -18.78
CA ARG A 224 17.85 -9.45 -19.64
C ARG A 224 17.31 -10.34 -20.75
N ALA A 225 18.17 -11.14 -21.40
CA ALA A 225 17.78 -12.01 -22.49
C ALA A 225 16.79 -13.11 -22.06
N GLY A 226 16.93 -13.63 -20.83
CA GLY A 226 16.04 -14.68 -20.33
C GLY A 226 14.91 -14.23 -19.41
N ALA A 227 14.82 -12.94 -19.10
CA ALA A 227 13.70 -12.37 -18.36
C ALA A 227 12.42 -12.39 -19.23
N PRO A 228 11.29 -12.91 -18.72
CA PRO A 228 10.01 -12.86 -19.44
C PRO A 228 9.55 -11.43 -19.73
N GLU A 229 8.69 -11.27 -20.73
CA GLU A 229 8.04 -9.99 -21.04
C GLU A 229 7.33 -9.42 -19.81
N GLY A 230 7.50 -8.11 -19.57
CA GLY A 230 6.93 -7.41 -18.42
C GLY A 230 7.78 -7.45 -17.14
N VAL A 231 8.85 -8.25 -17.07
CA VAL A 231 9.78 -8.24 -15.94
C VAL A 231 10.80 -7.11 -16.10
N ALA A 232 10.78 -6.14 -15.18
CA ALA A 232 11.73 -5.04 -15.20
C ALA A 232 13.11 -5.48 -14.65
N VAL A 233 14.13 -5.58 -15.51
CA VAL A 233 15.51 -5.86 -15.09
C VAL A 233 16.28 -4.55 -14.92
N VAL A 234 16.53 -4.17 -13.67
CA VAL A 234 17.21 -2.93 -13.27
C VAL A 234 18.62 -3.26 -12.79
N THR A 235 19.60 -2.48 -13.24
CA THR A 235 21.01 -2.64 -12.89
C THR A 235 21.46 -1.52 -11.96
N GLU A 236 22.26 -1.86 -10.97
CA GLU A 236 22.91 -0.91 -10.07
C GLU A 236 24.38 -1.29 -9.95
N ASP A 237 25.23 -0.57 -10.68
CA ASP A 237 26.67 -0.65 -10.52
C ASP A 237 27.13 0.16 -9.30
N ASN A 238 28.43 0.10 -9.02
CA ASN A 238 29.01 0.72 -7.82
C ASN A 238 28.88 2.25 -7.81
N ASP A 239 28.80 2.89 -8.98
CA ASP A 239 28.67 4.33 -9.12
C ASP A 239 27.22 4.79 -8.90
N ALA A 240 26.24 3.98 -9.36
CA ALA A 240 24.83 4.24 -9.19
C ALA A 240 24.36 4.19 -7.72
N MET A 241 25.07 3.48 -6.85
CA MET A 241 24.70 3.30 -5.44
C MET A 241 25.22 4.42 -4.51
N ASP A 242 26.22 5.20 -4.92
CA ASP A 242 26.85 6.22 -4.07
C ASP A 242 25.98 7.49 -3.95
N GLY A 243 25.59 7.86 -2.72
CA GLY A 243 24.77 9.03 -2.40
C GLY A 243 23.33 9.04 -2.96
N SER A 244 22.83 7.90 -3.46
CA SER A 244 21.51 7.80 -4.11
C SER A 244 20.46 7.06 -3.27
N TYR A 245 20.76 6.76 -2.01
CA TYR A 245 19.91 6.01 -1.09
C TYR A 245 19.71 6.77 0.23
N ALA A 246 18.46 6.98 0.64
CA ALA A 246 18.16 7.32 2.02
C ALA A 246 18.03 6.02 2.83
N MET A 247 18.94 5.80 3.77
CA MET A 247 18.93 4.63 4.65
C MET A 247 18.93 5.09 6.10
N VAL A 248 18.16 4.40 6.93
CA VAL A 248 18.11 4.59 8.39
C VAL A 248 18.63 3.31 9.04
N ASP A 249 19.62 3.42 9.91
CA ASP A 249 20.24 2.28 10.58
C ASP A 249 19.42 1.78 11.78
N PRO A 250 19.81 0.66 12.43
CA PRO A 250 19.08 0.09 13.57
C PRO A 250 18.95 1.01 14.79
N LEU A 251 19.73 2.09 14.86
CA LEU A 251 19.71 3.08 15.94
C LEU A 251 18.94 4.36 15.55
N GLY A 252 18.24 4.33 14.40
CA GLY A 252 17.41 5.45 13.95
C GLY A 252 18.23 6.62 13.42
N ARG A 253 19.46 6.39 12.94
CA ARG A 253 20.29 7.41 12.30
C ARG A 253 20.18 7.27 10.79
N PHE A 254 20.02 8.37 10.08
CA PHE A 254 20.33 8.34 8.64
C PHE A 254 21.79 7.99 8.43
N TYR A 255 22.05 7.19 7.40
CA TYR A 255 23.38 6.90 6.93
C TYR A 255 23.40 6.77 5.41
N GLN A 256 24.51 7.15 4.80
CA GLN A 256 24.72 7.07 3.36
C GLN A 256 26.17 6.74 3.06
N ARG A 257 26.40 6.10 1.91
CA ARG A 257 27.74 5.94 1.37
C ARG A 257 28.18 7.27 0.74
N VAL A 258 29.35 7.74 1.15
CA VAL A 258 30.01 8.93 0.63
C VAL A 258 31.49 8.58 0.47
N ASP A 259 32.00 8.68 -0.76
CA ASP A 259 33.40 8.43 -1.09
C ASP A 259 33.90 7.06 -0.59
N GLY A 260 33.07 6.03 -0.73
CA GLY A 260 33.45 4.66 -0.39
C GLY A 260 33.13 4.20 1.03
N ARG A 261 32.80 5.11 1.96
CA ARG A 261 32.53 4.81 3.38
C ARG A 261 31.16 5.28 3.84
N TYR A 262 30.69 4.78 4.98
CA TYR A 262 29.44 5.26 5.56
C TYR A 262 29.60 6.50 6.43
N VAL A 263 28.81 7.53 6.13
CA VAL A 263 28.57 8.69 6.99
C VAL A 263 27.23 8.49 7.69
N ARG A 264 27.19 8.72 9.01
CA ARG A 264 26.01 8.56 9.86
C ARG A 264 25.65 9.91 10.50
N SER A 265 24.37 10.17 10.65
CA SER A 265 23.81 11.35 11.32
C SER A 265 23.64 11.14 12.83
N ARG A 266 23.23 12.20 13.53
CA ARG A 266 22.59 12.05 14.85
C ARG A 266 21.25 11.32 14.74
N PRO A 267 20.78 10.64 15.80
CA PRO A 267 19.52 9.89 15.75
C PRO A 267 18.31 10.78 15.44
N ILE A 268 17.45 10.33 14.53
CA ILE A 268 16.18 11.01 14.18
C ILE A 268 15.34 11.33 15.43
N PRO A 269 15.20 10.44 16.43
CA PRO A 269 14.42 10.75 17.64
C PRO A 269 14.98 11.92 18.47
N GLU A 270 16.25 12.28 18.29
CA GLU A 270 16.90 13.34 19.06
C GLU A 270 16.83 14.69 18.34
N VAL A 271 17.01 14.70 17.01
CA VAL A 271 17.17 15.94 16.24
C VAL A 271 16.08 16.17 15.19
N GLY A 272 15.21 15.19 14.95
CA GLY A 272 14.20 15.20 13.90
C GLY A 272 14.76 14.83 12.51
N VAL A 273 13.86 14.50 11.59
CA VAL A 273 14.19 13.92 10.27
C VAL A 273 15.09 14.83 9.44
N MET A 274 14.73 16.11 9.26
CA MET A 274 15.47 16.99 8.34
C MET A 274 16.84 17.40 8.88
N ALA A 275 16.98 17.56 10.20
CA ALA A 275 18.28 17.84 10.81
C ALA A 275 19.22 16.62 10.69
N ALA A 276 18.72 15.42 10.99
CA ALA A 276 19.48 14.18 10.80
C ALA A 276 19.83 13.96 9.31
N TRP A 277 18.92 14.29 8.37
CA TRP A 277 19.20 14.19 6.94
C TRP A 277 20.29 15.15 6.47
N SER A 278 20.31 16.36 7.01
CA SER A 278 21.36 17.34 6.72
C SER A 278 22.74 16.88 7.19
N ASP A 279 22.83 16.13 8.28
CA ASP A 279 24.11 15.64 8.83
C ASP A 279 24.84 14.69 7.85
N VAL A 280 24.13 13.99 6.96
CA VAL A 280 24.73 13.05 5.98
C VAL A 280 25.09 13.71 4.65
N GLY A 281 25.02 15.04 4.54
CA GLY A 281 25.55 15.78 3.39
C GLY A 281 24.67 15.75 2.13
N GLY A 282 23.39 15.40 2.27
CA GLY A 282 22.38 15.48 1.22
C GLY A 282 22.29 14.29 0.26
N PHE A 283 21.52 14.46 -0.82
CA PHE A 283 21.08 13.40 -1.72
C PHE A 283 21.40 13.70 -3.19
N ASP A 284 21.88 12.70 -3.93
CA ASP A 284 22.01 12.76 -5.38
C ASP A 284 20.69 12.39 -6.06
N GLN A 285 19.82 13.40 -6.23
CA GLN A 285 18.49 13.21 -6.81
C GLN A 285 18.56 12.70 -8.26
N ALA A 286 19.53 13.18 -9.05
CA ALA A 286 19.69 12.76 -10.45
C ALA A 286 19.99 11.25 -10.54
N ARG A 287 20.98 10.76 -9.76
CA ARG A 287 21.28 9.32 -9.71
C ARG A 287 20.11 8.48 -9.20
N PHE A 288 19.34 9.01 -8.24
CA PHE A 288 18.14 8.33 -7.74
C PHE A 288 17.06 8.17 -8.83
N LEU A 289 16.84 9.20 -9.65
CA LEU A 289 15.90 9.13 -10.77
C LEU A 289 16.40 8.18 -11.86
N ASP A 290 17.68 8.27 -12.24
CA ASP A 290 18.29 7.45 -13.29
C ASP A 290 18.24 5.95 -13.00
N ARG A 291 18.39 5.56 -11.72
CA ARG A 291 18.28 4.16 -11.29
C ARG A 291 16.83 3.69 -11.08
N GLY A 292 15.84 4.48 -11.49
CA GLY A 292 14.41 4.19 -11.33
C GLY A 292 13.97 4.14 -9.87
N GLY A 293 14.53 5.03 -9.05
CA GLY A 293 14.22 5.16 -7.62
C GLY A 293 12.87 5.80 -7.36
N GLU A 294 12.36 6.61 -8.30
CA GLU A 294 11.00 7.12 -8.27
C GLU A 294 10.04 6.07 -8.82
N TYR A 295 9.04 5.72 -8.02
CA TYR A 295 8.03 4.74 -8.39
C TYR A 295 6.80 5.46 -8.94
N ALA A 296 6.06 4.79 -9.82
CA ALA A 296 4.88 5.37 -10.46
C ALA A 296 3.90 5.98 -9.43
N PRO A 297 3.38 7.19 -9.67
CA PRO A 297 2.28 7.75 -8.88
C PRO A 297 1.12 6.75 -8.80
N GLY A 298 0.53 6.58 -7.61
CA GLY A 298 -0.59 5.65 -7.40
C GLY A 298 -0.22 4.23 -6.95
N GLU A 299 1.06 3.91 -6.66
CA GLU A 299 1.34 2.74 -5.81
C GLU A 299 0.85 3.05 -4.39
N VAL A 300 -0.41 2.72 -4.10
CA VAL A 300 -0.99 2.82 -2.75
C VAL A 300 -0.49 1.67 -1.89
N ALA A 301 -0.32 1.88 -0.58
CA ALA A 301 -0.11 0.79 0.38
C ALA A 301 -1.22 -0.26 0.24
N THR A 302 -0.90 -1.55 0.38
CA THR A 302 -1.91 -2.64 0.34
C THR A 302 -2.82 -2.69 1.55
N GLY A 303 -2.57 -1.82 2.54
CA GLY A 303 -3.51 -1.59 3.62
C GLY A 303 -4.85 -1.13 3.06
N ASN A 304 -5.93 -1.54 3.72
CA ASN A 304 -7.19 -0.84 3.55
C ASN A 304 -6.90 0.63 3.90
N LEU A 305 -6.77 1.51 2.90
CA LEU A 305 -6.98 2.91 3.18
C LEU A 305 -8.33 2.96 3.92
N PRO A 306 -8.42 3.60 5.10
CA PRO A 306 -9.66 3.67 5.87
C PRO A 306 -10.63 4.63 5.18
N LEU A 307 -10.95 4.36 3.91
CA LEU A 307 -11.81 5.16 3.07
C LEU A 307 -13.24 5.04 3.57
N LEU A 308 -13.94 6.16 3.55
CA LEU A 308 -15.38 6.24 3.71
C LEU A 308 -16.01 6.46 2.34
N ILE A 309 -16.72 5.46 1.84
CA ILE A 309 -17.37 5.49 0.54
C ILE A 309 -18.88 5.45 0.75
N ALA A 310 -19.61 6.39 0.20
CA ALA A 310 -21.07 6.42 0.25
C ALA A 310 -21.68 6.11 -1.11
N ILE A 311 -22.60 5.14 -1.16
CA ILE A 311 -23.38 4.79 -2.35
C ILE A 311 -24.77 5.43 -2.22
N GLU A 312 -25.02 6.43 -3.05
CA GLU A 312 -26.28 7.18 -3.17
C GLU A 312 -27.01 6.84 -4.47
N GLY A 313 -28.27 7.25 -4.56
CA GLY A 313 -29.13 7.01 -5.71
C GLY A 313 -30.60 6.94 -5.34
N LEU A 314 -31.47 7.07 -6.33
CA LEU A 314 -32.91 6.90 -6.13
C LEU A 314 -33.26 5.45 -5.80
N ASP A 315 -34.44 5.21 -5.23
CA ASP A 315 -34.90 3.85 -4.99
C ASP A 315 -35.14 3.12 -6.32
N GLY A 316 -34.74 1.85 -6.35
CA GLY A 316 -34.62 1.03 -7.57
C GLY A 316 -33.28 1.11 -8.30
N SER A 317 -32.35 2.00 -7.92
CA SER A 317 -31.04 2.14 -8.60
C SER A 317 -30.04 1.00 -8.34
N GLY A 318 -30.25 0.19 -7.29
CA GLY A 318 -29.35 -0.92 -6.95
C GLY A 318 -28.32 -0.62 -5.86
N LYS A 319 -28.45 0.51 -5.14
CA LYS A 319 -27.54 0.94 -4.05
C LYS A 319 -27.09 -0.19 -3.14
N SER A 320 -28.03 -0.86 -2.46
CA SER A 320 -27.71 -1.91 -1.49
C SER A 320 -26.97 -3.11 -2.09
N THR A 321 -27.23 -3.41 -3.36
CA THR A 321 -26.56 -4.50 -4.08
C THR A 321 -25.12 -4.11 -4.42
N VAL A 322 -24.93 -2.89 -4.95
CA VAL A 322 -23.61 -2.35 -5.29
C VAL A 322 -22.77 -2.13 -4.03
N ALA A 323 -23.34 -1.54 -2.98
CA ALA A 323 -22.67 -1.30 -1.70
C ALA A 323 -22.17 -2.61 -1.08
N ARG A 324 -23.00 -3.66 -1.09
CA ARG A 324 -22.61 -4.99 -0.60
C ARG A 324 -21.49 -5.60 -1.41
N ALA A 325 -21.64 -5.65 -2.73
CA ALA A 325 -20.63 -6.22 -3.62
C ALA A 325 -19.29 -5.47 -3.53
N LEU A 326 -19.33 -4.14 -3.43
CA LEU A 326 -18.14 -3.32 -3.22
C LEU A 326 -17.51 -3.60 -1.85
N ALA A 327 -18.30 -3.65 -0.77
CA ALA A 327 -17.79 -3.94 0.57
C ALA A 327 -17.13 -5.32 0.66
N GLU A 328 -17.73 -6.34 0.04
CA GLU A 328 -17.16 -7.69 -0.03
C GLU A 328 -15.83 -7.71 -0.80
N ARG A 329 -15.77 -7.05 -1.96
CA ARG A 329 -14.54 -6.98 -2.77
C ARG A 329 -13.41 -6.20 -2.10
N MET A 330 -13.75 -5.18 -1.32
CA MET A 330 -12.80 -4.35 -0.58
C MET A 330 -12.47 -4.90 0.82
N ASP A 331 -13.17 -5.92 1.31
CA ASP A 331 -13.14 -6.32 2.73
C ASP A 331 -13.43 -5.13 3.68
N ALA A 332 -14.36 -4.27 3.26
CA ALA A 332 -14.79 -3.09 4.00
C ALA A 332 -15.92 -3.45 4.98
N ALA A 333 -16.11 -2.61 6.00
CA ALA A 333 -17.33 -2.64 6.80
C ALA A 333 -18.48 -2.09 5.96
N LEU A 334 -19.55 -2.88 5.79
CA LEU A 334 -20.79 -2.41 5.17
C LEU A 334 -21.69 -1.82 6.25
N LEU A 335 -22.03 -0.54 6.14
CA LEU A 335 -23.00 0.11 7.01
C LEU A 335 -24.25 0.47 6.22
N THR A 336 -25.42 0.14 6.75
CA THR A 336 -26.71 0.52 6.18
C THR A 336 -27.31 1.67 6.96
N ASN A 337 -27.85 2.67 6.27
CA ASN A 337 -28.38 3.86 6.91
C ASN A 337 -29.77 4.25 6.36
N PRO A 338 -30.83 4.23 7.18
CA PRO A 338 -30.85 3.80 8.59
C PRO A 338 -30.51 2.31 8.75
N ASP A 339 -30.11 1.91 9.97
CA ASP A 339 -29.87 0.50 10.28
C ASP A 339 -31.14 -0.33 10.01
N LYS A 340 -30.97 -1.56 9.50
CA LYS A 340 -32.06 -2.51 9.29
C LYS A 340 -32.82 -2.82 10.57
N ALA A 341 -32.16 -2.76 11.73
CA ALA A 341 -32.79 -2.93 13.04
C ALA A 341 -33.85 -1.84 13.32
N SER A 342 -33.71 -0.65 12.73
CA SER A 342 -34.62 0.49 12.91
C SER A 342 -35.77 0.52 11.90
N ALA A 343 -36.12 -0.62 11.27
CA ALA A 343 -37.16 -0.64 10.22
C ALA A 343 -38.54 -0.13 10.69
N ALA A 344 -38.94 -0.45 11.93
CA ALA A 344 -40.21 0.01 12.49
C ALA A 344 -40.22 1.52 12.78
N GLU A 345 -39.12 2.04 13.32
CA GLU A 345 -38.91 3.47 13.59
C GLU A 345 -38.86 4.27 12.29
N ARG A 346 -38.16 3.75 11.28
CA ARG A 346 -38.11 4.33 9.93
C ARG A 346 -39.51 4.47 9.33
N ALA A 347 -40.34 3.42 9.42
CA ALA A 347 -41.69 3.48 8.89
C ALA A 347 -42.57 4.53 9.61
N ALA A 348 -42.34 4.77 10.90
CA ALA A 348 -42.99 5.84 11.64
C ALA A 348 -42.48 7.23 11.21
N ALA A 349 -41.16 7.39 11.08
CA ALA A 349 -40.53 8.62 10.63
C ALA A 349 -40.95 9.01 9.20
N ASP A 350 -41.09 8.04 8.29
CA ASP A 350 -41.50 8.26 6.91
C ASP A 350 -42.95 8.79 6.79
N ARG A 351 -43.79 8.56 7.82
CA ARG A 351 -45.17 9.11 7.93
C ARG A 351 -45.25 10.43 8.69
N ALA A 352 -44.16 10.86 9.31
CA ALA A 352 -44.12 12.09 10.09
C ALA A 352 -44.03 13.34 9.19
N GLU A 353 -44.30 14.50 9.77
CA GLU A 353 -44.16 15.78 9.07
C GLU A 353 -42.71 15.98 8.57
N PRO A 354 -42.49 16.71 7.46
CA PRO A 354 -41.17 16.80 6.83
C PRO A 354 -40.04 17.23 7.76
N ALA A 355 -40.31 18.13 8.72
CA ALA A 355 -39.30 18.57 9.69
C ALA A 355 -38.91 17.47 10.69
N GLU A 356 -39.88 16.72 11.21
CA GLU A 356 -39.67 15.63 12.16
C GLU A 356 -38.95 14.46 11.50
N ARG A 357 -39.39 14.08 10.30
CA ARG A 357 -38.73 13.07 9.46
C ARG A 357 -37.26 13.42 9.21
N ARG A 358 -36.96 14.66 8.82
CA ARG A 358 -35.58 15.13 8.63
C ARG A 358 -34.75 15.06 9.91
N ALA A 359 -35.31 15.47 11.04
CA ALA A 359 -34.63 15.41 12.33
C ALA A 359 -34.26 13.97 12.70
N TRP A 360 -35.17 13.01 12.47
CA TRP A 360 -34.92 11.60 12.70
C TRP A 360 -33.81 11.05 11.79
N TYR A 361 -33.86 11.32 10.48
CA TYR A 361 -32.80 10.88 9.55
C TYR A 361 -31.44 11.50 9.89
N LEU A 362 -31.38 12.77 10.32
CA LEU A 362 -30.13 13.39 10.76
C LEU A 362 -29.57 12.71 12.02
N ALA A 363 -30.42 12.32 12.97
CA ALA A 363 -29.99 11.57 14.14
C ALA A 363 -29.43 10.19 13.76
N ALA A 364 -30.13 9.43 12.92
CA ALA A 364 -29.64 8.14 12.41
C ALA A 364 -28.30 8.27 11.67
N ASN A 365 -28.13 9.33 10.88
CA ASN A 365 -26.87 9.62 10.20
C ASN A 365 -25.72 9.86 11.18
N ARG A 366 -25.93 10.57 12.29
CA ARG A 366 -24.89 10.79 13.32
C ARG A 366 -24.45 9.49 13.98
N GLU A 367 -25.40 8.61 14.29
CA GLU A 367 -25.10 7.31 14.91
C GLU A 367 -24.28 6.42 13.98
N VAL A 368 -24.70 6.27 12.73
CA VAL A 368 -23.97 5.45 11.75
C VAL A 368 -22.60 6.07 11.45
N ALA A 369 -22.50 7.40 11.42
CA ALA A 369 -21.21 8.06 11.21
C ALA A 369 -20.22 7.82 12.35
N ALA A 370 -20.69 7.79 13.60
CA ALA A 370 -19.84 7.39 14.73
C ALA A 370 -19.37 5.93 14.62
N VAL A 371 -20.20 5.02 14.08
CA VAL A 371 -19.80 3.63 13.78
C VAL A 371 -18.75 3.60 12.66
N ALA A 372 -18.94 4.39 11.60
CA ALA A 372 -18.00 4.50 10.49
C ALA A 372 -16.62 4.95 10.98
N GLU A 373 -16.54 6.00 11.80
CA GLU A 373 -15.28 6.48 12.35
C GLU A 373 -14.60 5.45 13.25
N ARG A 374 -15.34 4.62 14.01
CA ARG A 374 -14.73 3.50 14.74
C ARG A 374 -14.09 2.47 13.82
N HIS A 375 -14.71 2.15 12.68
CA HIS A 375 -14.11 1.25 11.69
C HIS A 375 -12.88 1.87 11.03
N ARG A 376 -12.94 3.15 10.66
CA ARG A 376 -11.81 3.89 10.07
C ARG A 376 -10.63 3.99 11.04
N ALA A 377 -10.89 4.30 12.31
CA ALA A 377 -9.89 4.31 13.36
C ALA A 377 -9.24 2.93 13.60
N ALA A 378 -9.96 1.84 13.28
CA ALA A 378 -9.44 0.48 13.27
C ALA A 378 -8.76 0.07 11.93
N GLY A 379 -8.51 1.03 11.02
CA GLY A 379 -7.85 0.79 9.74
C GLY A 379 -8.71 0.05 8.72
N ARG A 380 -10.03 -0.01 8.91
CA ARG A 380 -10.97 -0.69 8.01
C ARG A 380 -11.71 0.34 7.15
N ALA A 381 -11.70 0.13 5.83
CA ALA A 381 -12.54 0.89 4.92
C ALA A 381 -14.03 0.68 5.26
N VAL A 382 -14.85 1.65 4.92
CA VAL A 382 -16.30 1.67 5.18
C VAL A 382 -17.02 1.96 3.88
N VAL A 383 -17.98 1.11 3.54
CA VAL A 383 -18.94 1.36 2.46
C VAL A 383 -20.30 1.59 3.11
N MET A 384 -20.88 2.76 2.87
CA MET A 384 -22.19 3.14 3.36
C MET A 384 -23.24 2.96 2.26
N ASP A 385 -24.25 2.15 2.54
CA ASP A 385 -25.52 2.16 1.80
C ASP A 385 -26.36 3.31 2.34
N ARG A 386 -26.25 4.46 1.65
CA ARG A 386 -26.79 5.78 1.99
C ARG A 386 -26.03 6.56 3.08
N SER A 387 -25.90 7.86 2.88
CA SER A 387 -25.28 8.83 3.78
C SER A 387 -26.19 10.04 4.02
N VAL A 388 -25.69 11.06 4.73
CA VAL A 388 -26.43 12.30 4.98
C VAL A 388 -26.72 13.08 3.69
N ALA A 389 -25.99 12.78 2.61
CA ALA A 389 -26.23 13.37 1.29
C ALA A 389 -27.68 13.17 0.83
N SER A 390 -28.26 11.98 1.07
CA SER A 390 -29.68 11.72 0.82
C SER A 390 -30.58 12.72 1.56
N THR A 391 -30.35 12.90 2.86
CA THR A 391 -31.18 13.78 3.69
C THR A 391 -31.11 15.24 3.21
N LEU A 392 -29.92 15.72 2.83
CA LEU A 392 -29.72 17.09 2.34
C LEU A 392 -30.34 17.29 0.94
N ALA A 393 -30.16 16.34 0.03
CA ALA A 393 -30.68 16.42 -1.33
C ALA A 393 -32.22 16.41 -1.37
N PHE A 394 -32.85 15.52 -0.60
CA PHE A 394 -34.31 15.48 -0.50
C PHE A 394 -34.87 16.73 0.18
N ALA A 395 -34.24 17.22 1.25
CA ALA A 395 -34.67 18.44 1.93
C ALA A 395 -34.67 19.65 0.99
N ALA A 396 -33.59 19.83 0.21
CA ALA A 396 -33.48 20.90 -0.77
C ALA A 396 -34.57 20.80 -1.85
N ALA A 397 -34.82 19.59 -2.37
CA ALA A 397 -35.83 19.35 -3.39
C ALA A 397 -37.27 19.58 -2.91
N GLU A 398 -37.56 19.30 -1.63
CA GLU A 398 -38.86 19.54 -1.00
C GLU A 398 -39.14 21.03 -0.77
N GLN A 399 -38.11 21.79 -0.42
CA GLN A 399 -38.20 23.22 -0.12
C GLN A 399 -38.02 24.09 -1.37
N ASP A 400 -37.66 23.49 -2.50
CA ASP A 400 -37.21 24.20 -3.71
C ASP A 400 -36.14 25.25 -3.38
N GLY A 401 -35.19 24.86 -2.52
CA GLY A 401 -34.22 25.75 -1.89
C GLY A 401 -32.77 25.30 -2.10
N PRO A 402 -31.80 26.11 -1.68
CA PRO A 402 -30.39 25.75 -1.75
C PRO A 402 -30.08 24.54 -0.87
N ILE A 403 -29.06 23.78 -1.27
CA ILE A 403 -28.59 22.66 -0.45
C ILE A 403 -27.97 23.16 0.86
N ALA A 404 -28.40 22.58 1.97
CA ALA A 404 -27.86 22.90 3.28
C ALA A 404 -26.39 22.47 3.38
N ALA A 405 -25.63 23.15 4.24
CA ALA A 405 -24.25 22.78 4.53
C ALA A 405 -24.16 21.36 5.10
N TRP A 406 -23.06 20.68 4.78
CA TRP A 406 -22.76 19.38 5.34
C TRP A 406 -22.59 19.50 6.87
N PRO A 407 -23.29 18.71 7.70
CA PRO A 407 -23.17 18.79 9.16
C PRO A 407 -21.74 18.52 9.61
N ALA A 408 -21.16 19.42 10.42
CA ALA A 408 -19.75 19.37 10.81
C ALA A 408 -19.39 18.13 11.63
N GLU A 409 -20.36 17.57 12.36
CA GLU A 409 -20.23 16.38 13.18
C GLU A 409 -20.29 15.07 12.37
N ILE A 410 -20.64 15.12 11.08
CA ILE A 410 -20.69 13.94 10.21
C ILE A 410 -19.51 13.99 9.24
N PRO A 411 -18.57 13.01 9.26
CA PRO A 411 -17.51 12.92 8.27
C PRO A 411 -18.05 12.92 6.84
N ARG A 412 -17.39 13.70 5.97
CA ARG A 412 -17.62 13.58 4.53
C ARG A 412 -17.00 12.27 4.03
N PRO A 413 -17.70 11.53 3.15
CA PRO A 413 -17.10 10.42 2.42
C PRO A 413 -15.90 10.90 1.59
N ASP A 414 -14.85 10.09 1.55
CA ASP A 414 -13.73 10.27 0.62
C ASP A 414 -14.19 10.06 -0.84
N LEU A 415 -15.25 9.27 -1.03
CA LEU A 415 -15.95 9.09 -2.30
C LEU A 415 -17.47 9.07 -2.11
N LEU A 416 -18.16 10.00 -2.76
CA LEU A 416 -19.62 10.02 -2.85
C LEU A 416 -20.04 9.57 -4.25
N VAL A 417 -20.64 8.37 -4.36
CA VAL A 417 -21.08 7.80 -5.63
C VAL A 417 -22.58 8.00 -5.79
N LEU A 418 -23.02 8.57 -6.92
CA LEU A 418 -24.43 8.64 -7.29
C LEU A 418 -24.73 7.60 -8.37
N LEU A 419 -25.50 6.57 -8.04
CA LEU A 419 -25.98 5.59 -9.02
C LEU A 419 -27.14 6.18 -9.84
N THR A 420 -26.94 6.28 -11.14
CA THR A 420 -27.94 6.76 -12.10
C THR A 420 -28.33 5.65 -13.07
N LEU A 421 -29.58 5.62 -13.50
CA LEU A 421 -30.09 4.67 -14.50
C LEU A 421 -31.31 5.25 -15.20
N ALA A 422 -31.65 4.71 -16.36
CA ALA A 422 -32.84 5.11 -17.10
C ALA A 422 -34.12 4.89 -16.27
N GLU A 423 -35.02 5.87 -16.27
CA GLU A 423 -36.26 5.83 -15.49
C GLU A 423 -37.14 4.60 -15.79
N PRO A 424 -37.31 4.14 -17.06
CA PRO A 424 -38.05 2.92 -17.35
C PRO A 424 -37.46 1.69 -16.64
N VAL A 425 -36.12 1.59 -16.57
CA VAL A 425 -35.42 0.48 -15.90
C VAL A 425 -35.64 0.55 -14.40
N ARG A 426 -35.52 1.75 -13.80
CA ARG A 426 -35.78 1.98 -12.37
C ARG A 426 -37.21 1.57 -11.99
N ARG A 427 -38.21 1.96 -12.80
CA ARG A 427 -39.61 1.61 -12.58
C ARG A 427 -39.86 0.11 -12.70
N GLY A 428 -39.24 -0.57 -13.67
CA GLY A 428 -39.31 -2.02 -13.79
C GLY A 428 -38.82 -2.73 -12.52
N ARG A 429 -37.64 -2.32 -12.01
CA ARG A 429 -37.06 -2.87 -10.77
C ARG A 429 -37.90 -2.63 -9.52
N LEU A 430 -38.69 -1.55 -9.49
CA LEU A 430 -39.60 -1.25 -8.38
C LEU A 430 -40.89 -2.07 -8.46
N ALA A 431 -41.41 -2.31 -9.66
CA ALA A 431 -42.62 -3.12 -9.85
C ALA A 431 -42.44 -4.56 -9.31
N ASP A 432 -41.23 -5.10 -9.40
CA ASP A 432 -40.89 -6.44 -8.91
C ASP A 432 -40.82 -6.53 -7.36
N ARG A 433 -40.85 -5.40 -6.64
CA ARG A 433 -40.70 -5.33 -5.17
C ARG A 433 -42.02 -5.29 -4.40
N GLY A 434 -43.17 -5.22 -5.06
CA GLY A 434 -44.49 -5.14 -4.43
C GLY A 434 -45.02 -3.72 -4.30
N ALA A 435 -45.72 -3.41 -3.20
CA ALA A 435 -46.36 -2.11 -3.00
C ALA A 435 -45.33 -0.97 -2.92
N ALA A 436 -45.54 0.09 -3.71
CA ALA A 436 -44.67 1.26 -3.72
C ALA A 436 -44.82 2.07 -2.43
N THR A 437 -43.70 2.65 -1.97
CA THR A 437 -43.71 3.64 -0.90
C THR A 437 -44.21 4.99 -1.42
N THR A 438 -44.72 5.85 -0.53
CA THR A 438 -45.19 7.20 -0.88
C THR A 438 -44.09 8.04 -1.55
N GLU A 439 -42.82 7.85 -1.17
CA GLU A 439 -41.68 8.53 -1.80
C GLU A 439 -41.42 8.00 -3.22
N GLU A 440 -41.50 6.69 -3.44
CA GLU A 440 -41.35 6.08 -4.77
C GLU A 440 -42.44 6.53 -5.74
N GLU A 441 -43.68 6.64 -5.27
CA GLU A 441 -44.82 7.16 -6.04
C GLU A 441 -44.61 8.64 -6.40
N ARG A 442 -44.18 9.47 -5.44
CA ARG A 442 -43.86 10.88 -5.69
C ARG A 442 -42.74 11.05 -6.70
N LEU A 443 -41.64 10.30 -6.56
CA LEU A 443 -40.52 10.34 -7.51
C LEU A 443 -40.90 9.83 -8.90
N ALA A 444 -41.89 8.93 -9.01
CA ALA A 444 -42.41 8.46 -10.28
C ALA A 444 -43.33 9.49 -10.96
N GLY A 445 -44.19 10.16 -10.18
CA GLY A 445 -45.18 11.11 -10.68
C GLY A 445 -44.67 12.54 -10.88
N ASP A 446 -43.64 12.96 -10.15
CA ASP A 446 -43.10 14.32 -10.17
C ASP A 446 -41.66 14.34 -10.72
N HIS A 447 -41.57 14.54 -12.05
CA HIS A 447 -40.28 14.65 -12.74
C HIS A 447 -39.45 15.82 -12.23
N ALA A 448 -40.08 16.96 -11.91
CA ALA A 448 -39.38 18.15 -11.47
C ALA A 448 -38.74 17.92 -10.10
N PHE A 449 -39.48 17.34 -9.16
CA PHE A 449 -38.96 16.94 -7.86
C PHE A 449 -37.81 15.94 -7.98
N ARG A 450 -37.96 14.90 -8.81
CA ARG A 450 -36.90 13.92 -9.06
C ARG A 450 -35.63 14.58 -9.60
N SER A 451 -35.75 15.52 -10.54
CA SER A 451 -34.60 16.26 -11.08
C SER A 451 -33.90 17.04 -9.97
N ARG A 452 -34.66 17.78 -9.14
CA ARG A 452 -34.10 18.55 -8.01
C ARG A 452 -33.34 17.67 -7.02
N VAL A 453 -33.84 16.46 -6.73
CA VAL A 453 -33.12 15.51 -5.86
C VAL A 453 -31.77 15.11 -6.47
N LEU A 454 -31.73 14.78 -7.77
CA LEU A 454 -30.48 14.41 -8.46
C LEU A 454 -29.50 15.60 -8.51
N ASP A 455 -29.98 16.80 -8.79
CA ASP A 455 -29.18 18.03 -8.78
C ASP A 455 -28.64 18.34 -7.38
N GLY A 456 -29.38 18.01 -6.33
CA GLY A 456 -28.92 18.06 -4.95
C GLY A 456 -27.67 17.20 -4.72
N TYR A 457 -27.70 15.92 -5.13
CA TYR A 457 -26.52 15.05 -5.02
C TYR A 457 -25.31 15.58 -5.81
N ARG A 458 -25.54 16.06 -7.04
CA ARG A 458 -24.46 16.65 -7.87
C ARG A 458 -23.83 17.85 -7.18
N SER A 459 -24.65 18.70 -6.56
CA SER A 459 -24.19 19.89 -5.82
C SER A 459 -23.37 19.53 -4.56
N LEU A 460 -23.54 18.32 -4.01
CA LEU A 460 -22.71 17.80 -2.93
C LEU A 460 -21.38 17.22 -3.41
N GLY A 461 -21.13 17.21 -4.72
CA GLY A 461 -19.92 16.64 -5.33
C GLY A 461 -20.00 15.14 -5.58
N ALA A 462 -21.21 14.56 -5.69
CA ALA A 462 -21.36 13.15 -6.01
C ALA A 462 -20.88 12.85 -7.45
N ILE A 463 -20.12 11.77 -7.61
CA ILE A 463 -19.66 11.27 -8.92
C ILE A 463 -20.70 10.29 -9.45
N GLU A 464 -21.23 10.57 -10.65
CA GLU A 464 -22.22 9.72 -11.28
C GLU A 464 -21.61 8.41 -11.82
N VAL A 465 -22.29 7.30 -11.54
CA VAL A 465 -21.97 5.98 -12.08
C VAL A 465 -23.23 5.36 -12.67
N ASP A 466 -23.15 5.04 -13.95
CA ASP A 466 -24.19 4.36 -14.71
C ASP A 466 -24.46 2.94 -14.17
N ALA A 467 -25.66 2.77 -13.61
CA ALA A 467 -26.17 1.54 -12.99
C ALA A 467 -27.10 0.74 -13.92
N ASP A 468 -27.14 1.07 -15.22
CA ASP A 468 -27.78 0.27 -16.27
C ASP A 468 -26.90 -0.91 -16.74
N ARG A 469 -25.85 -1.21 -15.98
CA ARG A 469 -24.88 -2.27 -16.24
C ARG A 469 -24.98 -3.37 -15.18
N ALA A 470 -24.38 -4.52 -15.47
CA ALA A 470 -24.22 -5.58 -14.48
C ALA A 470 -23.47 -5.07 -13.25
N VAL A 471 -23.85 -5.56 -12.05
CA VAL A 471 -23.29 -5.11 -10.76
C VAL A 471 -21.77 -5.14 -10.76
N ASP A 472 -21.15 -6.20 -11.29
CA ASP A 472 -19.69 -6.31 -11.36
C ASP A 472 -19.03 -5.20 -12.17
N ALA A 473 -19.66 -4.76 -13.26
CA ALA A 473 -19.15 -3.67 -14.08
C ALA A 473 -19.29 -2.31 -13.38
N VAL A 474 -20.39 -2.12 -12.64
CA VAL A 474 -20.62 -0.94 -11.80
C VAL A 474 -19.57 -0.88 -10.68
N VAL A 475 -19.37 -1.98 -9.96
CA VAL A 475 -18.37 -2.07 -8.88
C VAL A 475 -16.95 -1.87 -9.42
N ALA A 476 -16.60 -2.48 -10.55
CA ALA A 476 -15.29 -2.26 -11.19
C ALA A 476 -15.07 -0.80 -11.60
N ARG A 477 -16.12 -0.07 -11.98
CA ARG A 477 -16.02 1.37 -12.25
C ARG A 477 -15.76 2.16 -10.97
N ILE A 478 -16.41 1.80 -9.86
CA ILE A 478 -16.21 2.46 -8.56
C ILE A 478 -14.79 2.18 -8.03
N GLU A 479 -14.30 0.95 -8.14
CA GLU A 479 -12.91 0.61 -7.79
C GLU A 479 -11.89 1.46 -8.55
N LYS A 480 -12.10 1.70 -9.85
CA LYS A 480 -11.26 2.62 -10.60
C LYS A 480 -11.31 4.04 -10.05
N LEU A 481 -12.47 4.53 -9.59
CA LEU A 481 -12.54 5.85 -8.96
C LEU A 481 -11.74 5.90 -7.66
N ILE A 482 -11.79 4.81 -6.87
CA ILE A 482 -11.02 4.67 -5.63
C ILE A 482 -9.51 4.70 -5.90
N GLU A 483 -9.04 4.04 -6.96
CA GLU A 483 -7.63 4.06 -7.35
C GLU A 483 -7.10 5.49 -7.62
N HIS A 484 -7.96 6.43 -8.01
CA HIS A 484 -7.56 7.83 -8.25
C HIS A 484 -7.58 8.72 -6.99
N LEU A 485 -8.04 8.19 -5.85
CA LEU A 485 -8.03 8.92 -4.56
C LEU A 485 -6.72 8.76 -3.80
N GLY A 486 -5.85 7.84 -4.23
CA GLY A 486 -4.60 7.45 -3.55
C GLY A 486 -3.33 7.96 -4.20
#